data_AF-A0A6G0A5B5-F1
#
_entry.id   AF-A0A6G0A5B5-F1
#
_cell.length_a   1.000
_cell.length_b   1.000
_cell.length_c   1.000
_cell.angle_alpha   90.00
_cell.angle_beta   90.00
_cell.angle_gamma   90.00
#
_symmetry.space_group_name_H-M   'P 1'
#
loop_
_entity.id
_entity.type
_entity.pdbx_description
1 polymer ?
#
loop_
_entity_poly.entity_id
_entity_poly.type
_entity_poly.pdbx_seq_one_letter_code
_entity_poly.pdbx_strand_id
1 'polypeptide(L)'
;MIPETPDDRPHEPNSEAFARLLDALVEQAFRSVDEVLEMPALVMYVHRDAAGDHDVRLHRPSIADLGASLAYSVFATVAGLIERPGPELWAVADLEGVIVTRHRGPSRSAFVIARPGGTWAEEEAHFIESLCTTIADVCLQLEVTSQPLAVPVPARVLVRRNEDTHGVPPGGGCFGAEVLVSLDGVQRSGNGSAATELAAVATAVAAAEGRGSEVRDAREVLVDDEPTMFVLVETVDGSMGVGCVASGSDALQAAASATQVALSAV
;
A
#
# COMPACT_ATOMS: atom_id res chain seq x y z
N MET A 1 13.90 -5.36 -48.83
CA MET A 1 12.89 -5.82 -47.85
C MET A 1 13.52 -5.65 -46.48
N ILE A 2 13.13 -4.59 -45.78
CA ILE A 2 13.50 -4.39 -44.37
C ILE A 2 12.40 -5.11 -43.59
N PRO A 3 12.73 -6.02 -42.66
CA PRO A 3 11.71 -6.66 -41.84
C PRO A 3 11.07 -5.59 -40.94
N GLU A 4 9.75 -5.51 -40.99
CA GLU A 4 8.96 -4.68 -40.08
C GLU A 4 9.28 -5.12 -38.64
N THR A 5 9.81 -4.20 -37.85
CA THR A 5 9.92 -4.34 -36.39
C THR A 5 8.51 -4.54 -35.82
N PRO A 6 8.31 -5.50 -34.89
CA PRO A 6 7.02 -5.66 -34.22
C PRO A 6 6.59 -4.35 -33.58
N ASP A 7 5.32 -4.02 -33.73
CA ASP A 7 4.65 -2.86 -33.15
C ASP A 7 4.64 -3.03 -31.61
N ASP A 8 5.65 -2.49 -30.93
CA ASP A 8 5.77 -2.39 -29.46
C ASP A 8 4.80 -1.34 -28.90
N ARG A 9 3.50 -1.51 -29.14
CA ARG A 9 2.48 -0.75 -28.40
C ARG A 9 2.14 -1.49 -27.11
N PRO A 10 2.30 -0.86 -25.93
CA PRO A 10 1.98 -1.50 -24.67
C PRO A 10 0.49 -1.83 -24.63
N HIS A 11 0.18 -3.05 -24.18
CA HIS A 11 -1.17 -3.57 -24.01
C HIS A 11 -2.04 -2.64 -23.12
N GLU A 12 -3.03 -1.97 -23.73
CA GLU A 12 -4.02 -1.11 -23.08
C GLU A 12 -5.03 -1.76 -22.09
N PRO A 13 -5.33 -3.07 -22.06
CA PRO A 13 -6.38 -3.58 -21.15
C PRO A 13 -6.02 -3.59 -19.65
N ASN A 14 -4.76 -3.37 -19.28
CA ASN A 14 -4.34 -3.30 -17.86
C ASN A 14 -4.51 -1.90 -17.23
N SER A 15 -4.76 -0.85 -18.02
CA SER A 15 -4.86 0.52 -17.51
C SER A 15 -6.11 0.75 -16.66
N GLU A 16 -7.27 0.25 -17.07
CA GLU A 16 -8.54 0.49 -16.37
C GLU A 16 -8.67 -0.32 -15.07
N ALA A 17 -8.20 -1.57 -15.06
CA ALA A 17 -8.15 -2.37 -13.84
C ALA A 17 -7.15 -1.78 -12.83
N PHE A 18 -5.98 -1.33 -13.30
CA PHE A 18 -5.01 -0.64 -12.47
C PHE A 18 -5.57 0.68 -11.90
N ALA A 19 -6.20 1.52 -12.73
CA ALA A 19 -6.78 2.78 -12.29
C ALA A 19 -7.81 2.58 -11.17
N ARG A 20 -8.71 1.60 -11.31
CA ARG A 20 -9.70 1.26 -10.28
C ARG A 20 -9.07 0.76 -8.99
N LEU A 21 -8.03 -0.06 -9.11
CA LEU A 21 -7.28 -0.58 -7.97
C LEU A 21 -6.55 0.56 -7.23
N LEU A 22 -5.95 1.47 -7.98
CA LEU A 22 -5.26 2.65 -7.48
C LEU A 22 -6.25 3.58 -6.76
N ASP A 23 -7.44 3.80 -7.34
CA ASP A 23 -8.51 4.59 -6.72
C ASP A 23 -8.93 3.99 -5.37
N ALA A 24 -9.22 2.69 -5.33
CA ALA A 24 -9.64 2.01 -4.10
C ALA A 24 -8.59 2.08 -2.98
N LEU A 25 -7.31 1.91 -3.33
CA LEU A 25 -6.21 1.98 -2.37
C LEU A 25 -5.98 3.39 -1.84
N VAL A 26 -6.02 4.39 -2.72
CA VAL A 26 -5.86 5.79 -2.33
C VAL A 26 -7.07 6.27 -1.52
N GLU A 27 -8.28 5.84 -1.85
CA GLU A 27 -9.47 6.15 -1.05
C GLU A 27 -9.39 5.49 0.34
N GLN A 28 -8.95 4.24 0.42
CA GLN A 28 -8.75 3.59 1.72
C GLN A 28 -7.67 4.29 2.54
N ALA A 29 -6.57 4.69 1.90
CA ALA A 29 -5.53 5.50 2.53
C ALA A 29 -6.11 6.78 3.14
N PHE A 30 -6.92 7.50 2.38
CA PHE A 30 -7.58 8.71 2.83
C PHE A 30 -8.50 8.45 4.04
N ARG A 31 -9.26 7.35 4.04
CA ARG A 31 -10.07 6.94 5.20
C ARG A 31 -9.21 6.66 6.44
N SER A 32 -8.12 5.90 6.30
CA SER A 32 -7.21 5.62 7.42
C SER A 32 -6.54 6.87 7.97
N VAL A 33 -6.23 7.83 7.11
CA VAL A 33 -5.72 9.14 7.53
C VAL A 33 -6.78 9.91 8.33
N ASP A 34 -8.05 9.89 7.90
CA ASP A 34 -9.14 10.57 8.61
C ASP A 34 -9.46 9.97 9.99
N GLU A 35 -9.31 8.66 10.15
CA GLU A 35 -9.46 7.99 11.45
C GLU A 35 -8.43 8.45 12.48
N VAL A 36 -7.26 8.90 12.02
CA VAL A 36 -6.13 9.29 12.88
C VAL A 36 -6.04 10.81 13.04
N LEU A 37 -6.34 11.57 11.99
CA LEU A 37 -6.22 13.03 12.01
C LEU A 37 -7.47 13.67 12.60
N GLU A 38 -7.38 14.10 13.86
CA GLU A 38 -8.45 14.83 14.57
C GLU A 38 -8.70 16.25 14.00
N MET A 39 -7.80 16.76 13.14
CA MET A 39 -7.82 18.12 12.61
C MET A 39 -7.99 18.18 11.08
N PRO A 40 -8.47 19.32 10.54
CA PRO A 40 -8.47 19.56 9.10
C PRO A 40 -7.03 19.57 8.55
N ALA A 41 -6.74 18.65 7.63
CA ALA A 41 -5.48 18.58 6.91
C ALA A 41 -5.74 18.53 5.40
N LEU A 42 -4.81 19.09 4.62
CA LEU A 42 -4.60 18.72 3.23
C LEU A 42 -4.16 17.26 3.18
N VAL A 43 -4.86 16.46 2.40
CA VAL A 43 -4.51 15.05 2.12
C VAL A 43 -4.62 14.86 0.62
N MET A 44 -3.50 14.55 -0.03
CA MET A 44 -3.38 14.47 -1.48
C MET A 44 -2.41 13.36 -1.87
N TYR A 45 -2.73 12.70 -2.97
CA TYR A 45 -1.85 11.73 -3.63
C TYR A 45 -1.64 12.15 -5.08
N VAL A 46 -0.39 12.16 -5.52
CA VAL A 46 0.01 12.41 -6.90
C VAL A 46 0.73 11.18 -7.40
N HIS A 47 0.33 10.70 -8.57
CA HIS A 47 0.95 9.63 -9.29
C HIS A 47 1.41 10.14 -10.65
N ARG A 48 2.62 9.77 -11.05
CA ARG A 48 3.12 9.96 -12.40
C ARG A 48 3.51 8.60 -12.93
N ASP A 49 2.81 8.16 -13.96
CA ASP A 49 3.05 6.86 -14.56
C ASP A 49 4.34 6.84 -15.40
N ALA A 50 4.68 5.66 -15.93
CA ALA A 50 5.83 5.49 -16.81
C ALA A 50 5.78 6.31 -18.11
N ALA A 51 4.57 6.65 -18.60
CA ALA A 51 4.38 7.49 -19.79
C ALA A 51 4.58 8.99 -19.48
N GLY A 52 4.56 9.35 -18.20
CA GLY A 52 4.70 10.70 -17.69
C GLY A 52 3.37 11.43 -17.52
N ASP A 53 2.25 10.72 -17.64
CA ASP A 53 0.93 11.26 -17.34
C ASP A 53 0.77 11.39 -15.82
N HIS A 54 0.14 12.49 -15.41
CA HIS A 54 -0.04 12.83 -14.00
C HIS A 54 -1.48 12.60 -13.60
N ASP A 55 -1.67 11.87 -12.51
CA ASP A 55 -2.94 11.66 -11.87
C ASP A 55 -2.88 12.23 -10.44
N VAL A 56 -3.86 13.06 -10.11
CA VAL A 56 -3.88 13.86 -8.90
C VAL A 56 -5.19 13.60 -8.17
N ARG A 57 -5.09 12.97 -7.01
CA ARG A 57 -6.21 12.67 -6.12
C ARG A 57 -6.13 13.56 -4.90
N LEU A 58 -7.13 14.41 -4.73
CA LEU A 58 -7.26 15.31 -3.58
C LEU A 58 -8.44 14.86 -2.74
N HIS A 59 -8.20 14.54 -1.46
CA HIS A 59 -9.23 14.11 -0.54
C HIS A 59 -9.92 15.29 0.14
N ARG A 60 -9.11 16.09 0.85
CA ARG A 60 -9.54 17.28 1.59
C ARG A 60 -8.37 18.24 1.77
N PRO A 61 -8.62 19.54 2.03
CA PRO A 61 -9.85 20.24 1.70
C PRO A 61 -10.16 20.16 0.19
N SER A 62 -11.38 20.47 -0.22
CA SER A 62 -11.65 20.65 -1.65
C SER A 62 -10.82 21.82 -2.21
N ILE A 63 -10.57 21.84 -3.52
CA ILE A 63 -9.85 22.96 -4.17
C ILE A 63 -10.54 24.31 -3.87
N ALA A 64 -11.87 24.31 -3.78
CA ALA A 64 -12.64 25.51 -3.45
C ALA A 64 -12.35 26.02 -2.03
N ASP A 65 -12.18 25.11 -1.07
CA ASP A 65 -11.90 25.43 0.34
C ASP A 65 -10.44 25.83 0.56
N LEU A 66 -9.52 25.32 -0.27
CA LEU A 66 -8.10 25.67 -0.20
C LEU A 66 -7.83 27.13 -0.61
N GLY A 67 -8.64 27.66 -1.53
CA GLY A 67 -8.40 28.93 -2.20
C GLY A 67 -7.36 28.81 -3.33
N ALA A 68 -7.58 29.53 -4.43
CA ALA A 68 -6.83 29.37 -5.67
C ALA A 68 -5.30 29.57 -5.53
N SER A 69 -4.88 30.54 -4.72
CA SER A 69 -3.45 30.83 -4.53
C SER A 69 -2.73 29.72 -3.74
N LEU A 70 -3.34 29.23 -2.67
CA LEU A 70 -2.76 28.14 -1.88
C LEU A 70 -2.76 26.84 -2.69
N ALA A 71 -3.85 26.55 -3.42
CA ALA A 71 -3.93 25.39 -4.30
C ALA A 71 -2.81 25.39 -5.34
N TYR A 72 -2.61 26.53 -6.03
CA TYR A 72 -1.51 26.68 -6.98
C TYR A 72 -0.14 26.42 -6.33
N SER A 73 0.13 27.02 -5.18
CA SER A 73 1.41 26.84 -4.47
C SER A 73 1.63 25.39 -4.03
N VAL A 74 0.60 24.71 -3.54
CA VAL A 74 0.64 23.29 -3.16
C VAL A 74 0.98 22.43 -4.38
N PHE A 75 0.21 22.54 -5.48
CA PHE A 75 0.43 21.73 -6.67
C PHE A 75 1.78 22.01 -7.31
N ALA A 76 2.21 23.27 -7.41
CA ALA A 76 3.51 23.65 -7.95
C ALA A 76 4.66 23.10 -7.09
N THR A 77 4.52 23.12 -5.77
CA THR A 77 5.48 22.54 -4.85
C THR A 77 5.56 21.04 -5.08
N VAL A 78 4.44 20.33 -5.02
CA VAL A 78 4.41 18.86 -5.13
C VAL A 78 4.90 18.36 -6.49
N ALA A 79 4.56 19.06 -7.58
CA ALA A 79 5.09 18.76 -8.92
C ALA A 79 6.62 18.87 -9.00
N GLY A 80 7.24 19.78 -8.24
CA GLY A 80 8.71 19.86 -8.17
C GLY A 80 9.32 18.80 -7.25
N LEU A 81 8.56 18.31 -6.28
CA LEU A 81 9.05 17.40 -5.25
C LEU A 81 8.93 15.93 -5.64
N ILE A 82 7.93 15.55 -6.43
CA ILE A 82 7.74 14.17 -6.89
C ILE A 82 8.98 13.62 -7.64
N GLU A 83 9.81 14.50 -8.19
CA GLU A 83 11.07 14.18 -8.86
C GLU A 83 12.25 13.91 -7.92
N ARG A 84 12.11 14.18 -6.62
CA ARG A 84 13.13 13.94 -5.59
C ARG A 84 12.76 12.67 -4.82
N PRO A 85 13.71 11.76 -4.50
CA PRO A 85 13.41 10.56 -3.74
C PRO A 85 13.53 10.77 -2.23
N GLY A 86 12.61 10.18 -1.46
CA GLY A 86 12.67 10.08 -0.01
C GLY A 86 11.50 10.77 0.72
N PRO A 87 11.19 10.34 1.95
CA PRO A 87 10.30 11.09 2.82
C PRO A 87 11.01 12.36 3.32
N GLU A 88 10.36 13.51 3.18
CA GLU A 88 10.86 14.76 3.73
C GLU A 88 9.74 15.49 4.48
N LEU A 89 10.02 15.90 5.73
CA LEU A 89 9.20 16.86 6.44
C LEU A 89 9.44 18.23 5.80
N TRP A 90 8.44 18.73 5.10
CA TRP A 90 8.55 19.96 4.32
C TRP A 90 7.37 20.89 4.62
N ALA A 91 7.66 22.18 4.53
CA ALA A 91 6.61 23.15 4.36
C ALA A 91 6.02 22.98 2.95
N VAL A 92 4.76 22.56 2.87
CA VAL A 92 3.99 22.57 1.62
C VAL A 92 3.38 23.96 1.48
N ALA A 93 4.09 24.86 0.82
CA ALA A 93 3.77 26.29 0.84
C ALA A 93 3.75 26.84 2.28
N ASP A 94 2.60 27.32 2.76
CA ASP A 94 2.42 27.84 4.13
C ASP A 94 1.91 26.78 5.12
N LEU A 95 1.80 25.51 4.69
CA LEU A 95 1.35 24.39 5.51
C LEU A 95 2.53 23.56 6.00
N GLU A 96 2.46 23.07 7.23
CA GLU A 96 3.45 22.10 7.72
C GLU A 96 2.99 20.69 7.35
N GLY A 97 3.83 19.93 6.64
CA GLY A 97 3.41 18.64 6.12
C GLY A 97 4.49 17.57 6.04
N VAL A 98 4.01 16.34 5.97
CA VAL A 98 4.77 15.15 5.62
C VAL A 98 4.56 14.91 4.13
N ILE A 99 5.65 14.85 3.39
CA ILE A 99 5.62 14.48 1.97
C ILE A 99 6.44 13.23 1.81
N VAL A 100 5.78 12.15 1.39
CA VAL A 100 6.44 10.90 1.08
C VAL A 100 6.49 10.74 -0.42
N THR A 101 7.70 10.77 -0.96
CA THR A 101 7.95 10.49 -2.37
C THR A 101 8.51 9.09 -2.53
N ARG A 102 8.00 8.34 -3.50
CA ARG A 102 8.48 7.00 -3.85
C ARG A 102 8.68 6.91 -5.36
N HIS A 103 9.76 6.23 -5.75
CA HIS A 103 10.19 6.11 -7.13
C HIS A 103 10.34 4.63 -7.47
N ARG A 104 9.86 4.21 -8.64
CA ARG A 104 10.12 2.88 -9.15
C ARG A 104 10.29 2.89 -10.67
N GLY A 105 11.51 2.67 -11.14
CA GLY A 105 11.83 2.81 -12.56
C GLY A 105 11.54 4.25 -13.04
N PRO A 106 10.71 4.45 -14.08
CA PRO A 106 10.26 5.78 -14.51
C PRO A 106 9.10 6.36 -13.68
N SER A 107 8.33 5.52 -12.99
CA SER A 107 7.11 5.92 -12.28
C SER A 107 7.41 6.57 -10.94
N ARG A 108 6.59 7.55 -10.55
CA ARG A 108 6.78 8.36 -9.35
C ARG A 108 5.46 8.53 -8.61
N SER A 109 5.52 8.62 -7.29
CA SER A 109 4.36 9.03 -6.50
C SER A 109 4.76 9.95 -5.37
N ALA A 110 3.87 10.87 -5.02
CA ALA A 110 3.97 11.71 -3.84
C ALA A 110 2.67 11.63 -3.05
N PHE A 111 2.75 11.19 -1.79
CA PHE A 111 1.66 11.30 -0.83
C PHE A 111 1.95 12.49 0.08
N VAL A 112 0.98 13.38 0.23
CA VAL A 112 1.13 14.67 0.90
C VAL A 112 0.05 14.81 1.95
N ILE A 113 0.49 14.99 3.20
CA ILE A 113 -0.38 15.35 4.31
C ILE A 113 0.15 16.62 4.93
N ALA A 114 -0.64 17.69 4.94
CA ALA A 114 -0.21 18.99 5.48
C ALA A 114 -1.32 19.68 6.25
N ARG A 115 -1.01 20.41 7.32
CA ARG A 115 -2.02 21.09 8.14
C ARG A 115 -1.72 22.58 8.36
N PRO A 116 -2.76 23.41 8.62
CA PRO A 116 -2.55 24.81 8.95
C PRO A 116 -1.99 24.97 10.37
N GLY A 117 -0.69 25.25 10.48
CA GLY A 117 0.00 25.57 11.73
C GLY A 117 0.18 24.40 12.71
N GLY A 118 1.27 24.45 13.47
CA GLY A 118 1.57 23.51 14.55
C GLY A 118 2.46 22.35 14.14
N THR A 119 3.52 22.14 14.92
CA THR A 119 4.49 21.07 14.69
C THR A 119 3.87 19.70 14.80
N TRP A 120 4.23 18.78 13.91
CA TRP A 120 3.85 17.36 14.06
C TRP A 120 4.47 16.77 15.33
N ALA A 121 3.68 16.03 16.12
CA ALA A 121 4.26 15.21 17.17
C ALA A 121 5.09 14.09 16.50
N GLU A 122 6.20 13.68 17.11
CA GLU A 122 7.11 12.69 16.51
C GLU A 122 6.41 11.37 16.18
N GLU A 123 5.57 10.87 17.10
CA GLU A 123 4.78 9.64 16.90
C GLU A 123 3.74 9.79 15.77
N GLU A 124 3.11 10.97 15.67
CA GLU A 124 2.13 11.29 14.61
C GLU A 124 2.82 11.37 13.24
N ALA A 125 3.95 12.08 13.16
CA ALA A 125 4.76 12.19 11.95
C ALA A 125 5.24 10.81 11.49
N HIS A 126 5.76 9.98 12.41
CA HIS A 126 6.25 8.65 12.12
C HIS A 126 5.14 7.71 11.62
N PHE A 127 3.96 7.77 12.25
CA PHE A 127 2.80 7.00 11.80
C PHE A 127 2.37 7.42 10.39
N ILE A 128 2.22 8.73 10.17
CA ILE A 128 1.80 9.29 8.88
C ILE A 128 2.81 8.94 7.79
N GLU A 129 4.10 9.11 8.05
CA GLU A 129 5.18 8.75 7.14
C GLU A 129 5.13 7.26 6.78
N SER A 130 4.97 6.38 7.78
CA SER A 130 4.88 4.94 7.57
C SER A 130 3.67 4.57 6.71
N LEU A 131 2.49 5.10 7.04
CA LEU A 131 1.26 4.89 6.29
C LEU A 131 1.43 5.34 4.83
N CYS A 132 1.86 6.58 4.62
CA CYS A 132 2.06 7.16 3.29
C CYS A 132 3.08 6.37 2.46
N THR A 133 4.17 5.92 3.09
CA THR A 133 5.21 5.10 2.45
C THR A 133 4.63 3.78 1.98
N THR A 134 3.94 3.06 2.86
CA THR A 134 3.29 1.79 2.53
C THR A 134 2.35 1.94 1.34
N ILE A 135 1.47 2.95 1.35
CA ILE A 135 0.50 3.17 0.28
C ILE A 135 1.21 3.49 -1.05
N ALA A 136 2.17 4.41 -1.02
CA ALA A 136 2.93 4.79 -2.20
C ALA A 136 3.70 3.60 -2.80
N ASP A 137 4.27 2.74 -1.95
CA ASP A 137 4.93 1.51 -2.38
C ASP A 137 3.97 0.50 -3.00
N VAL A 138 2.80 0.30 -2.39
CA VAL A 138 1.78 -0.59 -2.95
C VAL A 138 1.35 -0.11 -4.33
N CYS A 139 1.06 1.19 -4.47
CA CYS A 139 0.62 1.78 -5.74
C CYS A 139 1.66 1.62 -6.85
N LEU A 140 2.92 1.96 -6.58
CA LEU A 140 4.01 1.82 -7.56
C LEU A 140 4.34 0.36 -7.88
N GLN A 141 4.23 -0.54 -6.91
CA GLN A 141 4.42 -1.97 -7.17
C GLN A 141 3.35 -2.48 -8.14
N LEU A 142 2.09 -2.13 -7.90
CA LEU A 142 0.96 -2.59 -8.71
C LEU A 142 1.07 -2.14 -10.17
N GLU A 143 1.56 -0.93 -10.40
CA GLU A 143 1.84 -0.44 -11.76
C GLU A 143 2.87 -1.33 -12.45
N VAL A 144 3.98 -1.61 -11.77
CA VAL A 144 5.10 -2.41 -12.30
C VAL A 144 4.71 -3.87 -12.53
N THR A 145 3.96 -4.47 -11.62
CA THR A 145 3.59 -5.89 -11.74
C THR A 145 2.43 -6.10 -12.69
N SER A 146 1.58 -5.09 -12.92
CA SER A 146 0.41 -5.17 -13.81
C SER A 146 -0.42 -6.46 -13.56
N GLN A 147 -0.49 -6.88 -12.29
CA GLN A 147 -1.01 -8.19 -11.93
C GLN A 147 -2.53 -8.16 -11.85
N PRO A 148 -3.24 -9.03 -12.60
CA PRO A 148 -4.67 -9.19 -12.42
C PRO A 148 -4.96 -9.78 -11.02
N LEU A 149 -6.15 -9.49 -10.50
CA LEU A 149 -6.65 -10.10 -9.26
C LEU A 149 -6.55 -11.62 -9.37
N ALA A 150 -5.77 -12.22 -8.47
CA ALA A 150 -5.64 -13.68 -8.43
C ALA A 150 -6.81 -14.28 -7.64
N VAL A 151 -7.16 -15.52 -7.98
CA VAL A 151 -8.17 -16.30 -7.24
C VAL A 151 -7.50 -16.95 -6.03
N PRO A 152 -8.14 -16.96 -4.85
CA PRO A 152 -7.58 -17.63 -3.67
C PRO A 152 -7.23 -19.10 -3.93
N VAL A 153 -6.06 -19.52 -3.49
CA VAL A 153 -5.62 -20.92 -3.51
C VAL A 153 -5.92 -21.54 -2.13
N PRO A 154 -6.33 -22.81 -2.05
CA PRO A 154 -6.60 -23.44 -0.76
C PRO A 154 -5.37 -23.44 0.16
N ALA A 155 -5.54 -22.88 1.36
CA ALA A 155 -4.57 -22.92 2.44
C ALA A 155 -5.25 -23.48 3.70
N ARG A 156 -4.51 -24.20 4.54
CA ARG A 156 -5.01 -24.53 5.89
C ARG A 156 -4.50 -23.46 6.84
N VAL A 157 -5.43 -22.77 7.46
CA VAL A 157 -5.13 -21.65 8.36
C VAL A 157 -5.72 -21.96 9.73
N LEU A 158 -4.89 -21.85 10.76
CA LEU A 158 -5.31 -21.87 12.15
C LEU A 158 -4.93 -20.52 12.76
N VAL A 159 -5.92 -19.75 13.22
CA VAL A 159 -5.71 -18.49 13.94
C VAL A 159 -6.13 -18.66 15.38
N ARG A 160 -5.32 -18.11 16.28
CA ARG A 160 -5.61 -18.02 17.71
C ARG A 160 -5.39 -16.58 18.16
N ARG A 161 -6.31 -16.10 18.99
CA ARG A 161 -6.09 -14.88 19.75
C ARG A 161 -5.19 -15.23 20.94
N ASN A 162 -4.06 -14.54 21.07
CA ASN A 162 -3.19 -14.68 22.24
C ASN A 162 -3.63 -13.65 23.27
N GLU A 163 -4.30 -14.12 24.34
CA GLU A 163 -4.77 -13.24 25.41
C GLU A 163 -3.69 -12.97 26.48
N ASP A 164 -2.60 -13.74 26.46
CA ASP A 164 -1.52 -13.69 27.45
C ASP A 164 -0.29 -12.94 26.93
N THR A 165 -0.36 -11.61 26.88
CA THR A 165 0.85 -10.78 26.95
C THR A 165 0.84 -10.00 28.26
N HIS A 166 1.46 -10.58 29.29
CA HIS A 166 1.78 -9.86 30.52
C HIS A 166 2.56 -8.58 30.18
N GLY A 167 1.89 -7.42 30.28
CA GLY A 167 2.49 -6.10 30.06
C GLY A 167 1.92 -5.30 28.88
N VAL A 168 1.00 -5.85 28.09
CA VAL A 168 0.29 -5.08 27.05
C VAL A 168 -1.01 -4.53 27.64
N PRO A 169 -1.29 -3.21 27.50
CA PRO A 169 -2.51 -2.62 28.05
C PRO A 169 -3.78 -3.26 27.47
N PRO A 170 -4.90 -3.26 28.25
CA PRO A 170 -6.15 -3.87 27.83
C PRO A 170 -6.67 -3.16 26.56
N GLY A 171 -6.56 -3.84 25.42
CA GLY A 171 -6.93 -3.30 24.10
C GLY A 171 -6.06 -3.85 22.95
N GLY A 172 -4.81 -4.22 23.22
CA GLY A 172 -3.89 -4.79 22.20
C GLY A 172 -3.86 -6.31 22.24
N GLY A 173 -4.83 -6.98 21.61
CA GLY A 173 -4.73 -8.42 21.39
C GLY A 173 -3.77 -8.71 20.25
N CYS A 174 -2.79 -9.59 20.44
CA CYS A 174 -2.01 -10.13 19.32
C CYS A 174 -2.62 -11.45 18.85
N PHE A 175 -2.63 -11.67 17.56
CA PHE A 175 -3.08 -12.92 16.94
C PHE A 175 -1.86 -13.73 16.56
N GLY A 176 -1.91 -15.04 16.80
CA GLY A 176 -0.97 -16.01 16.24
C GLY A 176 -1.65 -16.81 15.16
N ALA A 177 -0.96 -17.06 14.05
CA ALA A 177 -1.42 -17.92 12.98
C ALA A 177 -0.40 -19.03 12.70
N GLU A 178 -0.91 -20.23 12.44
CA GLU A 178 -0.19 -21.33 11.82
C GLU A 178 -0.83 -21.59 10.45
N VAL A 179 0.00 -21.62 9.42
CA VAL A 179 -0.48 -21.80 8.05
C VAL A 179 0.27 -22.95 7.40
N LEU A 180 -0.46 -23.79 6.67
CA LEU A 180 0.09 -24.79 5.74
C LEU A 180 -0.31 -24.39 4.30
N VAL A 181 0.69 -24.11 3.48
CA VAL A 181 0.56 -23.62 2.11
C VAL A 181 1.38 -24.45 1.13
N SER A 182 0.94 -24.50 -0.14
CA SER A 182 1.72 -25.08 -1.22
C SER A 182 2.58 -23.99 -1.88
N LEU A 183 3.90 -24.04 -1.72
CA LEU A 183 4.86 -23.18 -2.39
C LEU A 183 5.68 -24.02 -3.37
N ASP A 184 5.68 -23.66 -4.65
CA ASP A 184 6.35 -24.42 -5.73
C ASP A 184 5.99 -25.92 -5.75
N GLY A 185 4.73 -26.24 -5.46
CA GLY A 185 4.24 -27.62 -5.39
C GLY A 185 4.66 -28.40 -4.13
N VAL A 186 5.36 -27.77 -3.19
CA VAL A 186 5.77 -28.36 -1.91
C VAL A 186 4.95 -27.76 -0.77
N GLN A 187 4.39 -28.62 0.07
CA GLN A 187 3.68 -28.18 1.28
C GLN A 187 4.69 -27.67 2.31
N ARG A 188 4.48 -26.46 2.79
CA ARG A 188 5.29 -25.80 3.81
C ARG A 188 4.41 -25.22 4.89
N SER A 189 4.90 -25.29 6.12
CA SER A 189 4.25 -24.66 7.26
C SER A 189 5.04 -23.45 7.72
N GLY A 190 4.32 -22.45 8.21
CA GLY A 190 4.89 -21.27 8.82
C GLY A 190 4.02 -20.76 9.96
N ASN A 191 4.64 -19.98 10.83
CA ASN A 191 3.98 -19.38 11.98
C ASN A 191 4.20 -17.87 11.93
N GLY A 192 3.18 -17.12 12.29
CA GLY A 192 3.21 -15.66 12.28
C GLY A 192 2.42 -15.10 13.44
N SER A 193 2.76 -13.87 13.84
CA SER A 193 2.02 -13.14 14.86
C SER A 193 1.94 -11.67 14.52
N ALA A 194 0.76 -11.07 14.68
CA ALA A 194 0.53 -9.66 14.38
C ALA A 194 -0.64 -9.09 15.19
N ALA A 195 -0.90 -7.80 15.04
CA ALA A 195 -2.02 -7.12 15.70
C ALA A 195 -3.40 -7.52 15.14
N THR A 196 -3.46 -8.08 13.91
CA THR A 196 -4.71 -8.52 13.27
C THR A 196 -4.57 -9.95 12.76
N GLU A 197 -5.70 -10.64 12.60
CA GLU A 197 -5.75 -12.02 12.08
C GLU A 197 -5.16 -12.11 10.67
N LEU A 198 -5.53 -11.17 9.78
CA LEU A 198 -5.05 -11.11 8.40
C LEU A 198 -3.53 -10.94 8.32
N ALA A 199 -2.98 -10.02 9.11
CA ALA A 199 -1.54 -9.80 9.16
C ALA A 199 -0.81 -11.00 9.79
N ALA A 200 -1.40 -11.66 10.79
CA ALA A 200 -0.78 -12.84 11.38
C ALA A 200 -0.68 -13.99 10.35
N VAL A 201 -1.74 -14.20 9.55
CA VAL A 201 -1.76 -15.18 8.46
C VAL A 201 -0.74 -14.83 7.38
N ALA A 202 -0.69 -13.57 6.94
CA ALA A 202 0.30 -13.14 5.95
C ALA A 202 1.74 -13.39 6.44
N THR A 203 2.04 -12.99 7.68
CA THR A 203 3.36 -13.23 8.30
C THR A 203 3.68 -14.72 8.38
N ALA A 204 2.69 -15.57 8.69
CA ALA A 204 2.88 -17.02 8.72
C ALA A 204 3.21 -17.59 7.33
N VAL A 205 2.61 -17.09 6.26
CA VAL A 205 2.92 -17.50 4.89
C VAL A 205 4.31 -17.04 4.46
N ALA A 206 4.69 -15.80 4.75
CA ALA A 206 6.04 -15.31 4.49
C ALA A 206 7.10 -16.13 5.24
N ALA A 207 6.83 -16.50 6.50
CA ALA A 207 7.70 -17.39 7.26
C ALA A 207 7.82 -18.80 6.65
N ALA A 208 6.75 -19.33 6.05
CA ALA A 208 6.76 -20.64 5.37
C ALA A 208 7.66 -20.67 4.12
N GLU A 209 7.84 -19.52 3.45
CA GLU A 209 8.72 -19.39 2.28
C GLU A 209 10.20 -19.56 2.67
N GLY A 210 10.60 -19.03 3.83
CA GLY A 210 11.91 -19.24 4.43
C GLY A 210 13.04 -18.41 3.82
N ARG A 211 12.75 -17.39 2.98
CA ARG A 211 13.75 -16.49 2.38
C ARG A 211 14.03 -15.22 3.18
N GLY A 212 13.44 -15.09 4.37
CA GLY A 212 13.60 -13.92 5.24
C GLY A 212 12.72 -12.73 4.86
N SER A 213 11.60 -12.99 4.19
CA SER A 213 10.63 -11.98 3.76
C SER A 213 9.81 -11.46 4.94
N GLU A 214 9.60 -10.14 5.01
CA GLU A 214 8.80 -9.46 6.03
C GLU A 214 7.50 -8.93 5.42
N VAL A 215 6.38 -9.13 6.11
CA VAL A 215 5.10 -8.50 5.74
C VAL A 215 5.10 -7.09 6.27
N ARG A 216 5.07 -6.12 5.34
CA ARG A 216 4.99 -4.70 5.67
C ARG A 216 3.56 -4.26 5.94
N ASP A 217 2.61 -4.83 5.19
CA ASP A 217 1.20 -4.51 5.35
C ASP A 217 0.32 -5.65 4.85
N ALA A 218 -0.83 -5.80 5.48
CA ALA A 218 -1.83 -6.79 5.12
C ALA A 218 -3.21 -6.25 5.50
N ARG A 219 -4.02 -5.89 4.51
CA ARG A 219 -5.35 -5.31 4.72
C ARG A 219 -6.34 -5.73 3.66
N GLU A 220 -7.60 -5.73 4.05
CA GLU A 220 -8.72 -5.87 3.13
C GLU A 220 -9.29 -4.48 2.80
N VAL A 221 -9.59 -4.26 1.52
CA VAL A 221 -10.21 -3.03 1.01
C VAL A 221 -11.33 -3.40 0.04
N LEU A 222 -12.27 -2.49 -0.22
CA LEU A 222 -13.31 -2.68 -1.23
C LEU A 222 -12.83 -2.15 -2.59
N VAL A 223 -12.86 -2.98 -3.62
CA VAL A 223 -12.60 -2.61 -5.02
C VAL A 223 -13.86 -2.91 -5.80
N ASP A 224 -14.55 -1.90 -6.34
CA ASP A 224 -15.85 -2.05 -7.01
C ASP A 224 -16.89 -2.84 -6.16
N ASP A 225 -17.00 -2.52 -4.88
CA ASP A 225 -17.82 -3.22 -3.87
C ASP A 225 -17.41 -4.71 -3.60
N GLU A 226 -16.28 -5.16 -4.13
CA GLU A 226 -15.72 -6.49 -3.87
C GLU A 226 -14.61 -6.42 -2.80
N PRO A 227 -14.78 -7.09 -1.64
CA PRO A 227 -13.72 -7.22 -0.65
C PRO A 227 -12.49 -7.87 -1.27
N THR A 228 -11.36 -7.18 -1.18
CA THR A 228 -10.11 -7.53 -1.84
C THR A 228 -8.95 -7.41 -0.85
N MET A 229 -8.18 -8.47 -0.73
CA MET A 229 -7.04 -8.57 0.17
C MET A 229 -5.76 -8.11 -0.53
N PHE A 230 -5.02 -7.22 0.14
CA PHE A 230 -3.73 -6.71 -0.26
C PHE A 230 -2.67 -7.10 0.76
N VAL A 231 -1.56 -7.65 0.27
CA VAL A 231 -0.38 -7.93 1.09
C VAL A 231 0.85 -7.34 0.43
N LEU A 232 1.60 -6.55 1.18
CA LEU A 232 2.90 -6.01 0.82
C LEU A 232 3.99 -6.79 1.55
N VAL A 233 4.91 -7.36 0.78
CA VAL A 233 6.08 -8.07 1.28
C VAL A 233 7.34 -7.33 0.89
N GLU A 234 8.32 -7.30 1.79
CA GLU A 234 9.70 -6.90 1.51
C GLU A 234 10.64 -8.08 1.78
N THR A 235 11.53 -8.38 0.84
CA THR A 235 12.59 -9.38 1.01
C THR A 235 13.82 -8.78 1.70
N VAL A 236 14.72 -9.62 2.19
CA VAL A 236 15.97 -9.19 2.86
C VAL A 236 16.89 -8.31 2.00
N ASP A 237 16.77 -8.39 0.67
CA ASP A 237 17.53 -7.56 -0.27
C ASP A 237 16.83 -6.23 -0.60
N GLY A 238 15.69 -5.94 0.05
CA GLY A 238 14.89 -4.74 -0.15
C GLY A 238 13.95 -4.80 -1.34
N SER A 239 13.82 -5.96 -2.02
CA SER A 239 12.84 -6.11 -3.09
C SER A 239 11.43 -6.15 -2.51
N MET A 240 10.53 -5.38 -3.12
CA MET A 240 9.13 -5.31 -2.70
C MET A 240 8.27 -6.15 -3.65
N GLY A 241 7.23 -6.78 -3.11
CA GLY A 241 6.19 -7.48 -3.85
C GLY A 241 4.82 -7.20 -3.27
N VAL A 242 3.83 -7.06 -4.13
CA VAL A 242 2.42 -6.89 -3.74
C VAL A 242 1.65 -8.05 -4.33
N GLY A 243 0.78 -8.63 -3.52
CA GLY A 243 -0.23 -9.54 -3.97
C GLY A 243 -1.61 -9.01 -3.67
N CYS A 244 -2.50 -9.22 -4.63
CA CYS A 244 -3.87 -8.75 -4.59
C CYS A 244 -4.81 -9.90 -4.98
N VAL A 245 -5.72 -10.24 -4.08
CA VAL A 245 -6.62 -11.38 -4.23
C VAL A 245 -8.01 -11.00 -3.77
N ALA A 246 -9.03 -11.28 -4.57
CA ALA A 246 -10.42 -11.10 -4.15
C ALA A 246 -10.71 -11.98 -2.92
N SER A 247 -11.19 -11.37 -1.83
CA SER A 247 -11.42 -12.07 -0.57
C SER A 247 -12.58 -13.06 -0.64
N GLY A 248 -13.60 -12.75 -1.44
CA GLY A 248 -14.80 -13.54 -1.55
C GLY A 248 -15.44 -13.76 -0.17
N SER A 249 -15.57 -15.02 0.26
CA SER A 249 -16.15 -15.39 1.55
C SER A 249 -15.14 -15.72 2.65
N ASP A 250 -13.83 -15.76 2.37
CA ASP A 250 -12.79 -16.18 3.31
C ASP A 250 -11.55 -15.28 3.22
N ALA A 251 -11.53 -14.23 4.04
CA ALA A 251 -10.44 -13.26 4.10
C ALA A 251 -9.12 -13.86 4.60
N LEU A 252 -9.14 -14.94 5.40
CA LEU A 252 -7.92 -15.60 5.87
C LEU A 252 -7.25 -16.37 4.72
N GLN A 253 -8.05 -17.09 3.93
CA GLN A 253 -7.55 -17.76 2.72
C GLN A 253 -7.04 -16.74 1.68
N ALA A 254 -7.73 -15.61 1.56
CA ALA A 254 -7.30 -14.52 0.70
C ALA A 254 -5.98 -13.89 1.15
N ALA A 255 -5.80 -13.67 2.47
CA ALA A 255 -4.54 -13.19 3.03
C ALA A 255 -3.38 -14.14 2.73
N ALA A 256 -3.60 -15.45 2.90
CA ALA A 256 -2.60 -16.44 2.55
C ALA A 256 -2.24 -16.38 1.06
N SER A 257 -3.25 -16.36 0.19
CA SER A 257 -3.08 -16.35 -1.27
C SER A 257 -2.41 -15.06 -1.78
N ALA A 258 -2.86 -13.90 -1.29
CA ALA A 258 -2.26 -12.61 -1.60
C ALA A 258 -0.79 -12.58 -1.18
N THR A 259 -0.45 -13.14 -0.01
CA THR A 259 0.96 -13.26 0.40
C THR A 259 1.75 -14.12 -0.59
N GLN A 260 1.22 -15.26 -1.04
CA GLN A 260 1.93 -16.10 -2.03
C GLN A 260 2.15 -15.38 -3.37
N VAL A 261 1.16 -14.61 -3.82
CA VAL A 261 1.28 -13.77 -5.01
C VAL A 261 2.36 -12.71 -4.81
N ALA A 262 2.37 -12.04 -3.67
CA ALA A 262 3.38 -11.04 -3.30
C ALA A 262 4.80 -11.63 -3.33
N LEU A 263 4.99 -12.80 -2.71
CA LEU A 263 6.28 -13.51 -2.66
C LEU A 263 6.72 -14.03 -4.04
N SER A 264 5.79 -14.25 -4.97
CA SER A 264 6.12 -14.65 -6.35
C SER A 264 6.47 -13.45 -7.24
N ALA A 265 6.18 -12.24 -6.78
CA ALA A 265 6.40 -10.99 -7.50
C ALA A 265 7.73 -10.30 -7.12
N VAL A 266 8.45 -10.82 -6.11
CA VAL A 266 9.79 -10.38 -5.68
C VAL A 266 10.89 -11.15 -6.40
#